data_AF-A0A2D3V038-F1
#
_entry.id   AF-A0A2D3V038-F1
#
_cell.length_a   1.000
_cell.length_b   1.000
_cell.length_c   1.000
_cell.angle_alpha   90.00
_cell.angle_beta   90.00
_cell.angle_gamma   90.00
#
_symmetry.space_group_name_H-M   'P 1'
#
loop_
_entity.id
_entity.type
_entity.pdbx_description
1 polymer ?
#
loop_
_entity_poly.entity_id
_entity_poly.type
_entity_poly.pdbx_seq_one_letter_code
_entity_poly.pdbx_strand_id
1 'polypeptide(L)'
;MYFPQACRYFRKLLIPQMDSEQQHLRDLQGKAFAAADSRDFERAVDLYDQCLAIRLEEEDKLSQSTLLNQRAQANLNLSRFELAVDDSIAALACLTEHDGEESIRNRRLAFLTAGQGFYGMRSFKKASEYVQAAEKIEPTEGSAGMLGCIQGRLAEETEGSYDFEKMLEELIQNPMNRELDHASFISNTNIGITPNCGRGLFATKDFHMGDLVLCEKAFAVQFPAEILSDQFPDLSSKVVQLLK
;
A
#
# COMPACT_ATOMS: atom_id res chain seq x y z
N MET A 1 22.25 -49.85 14.97
CA MET A 1 21.43 -49.90 16.20
C MET A 1 21.16 -48.51 16.84
N TYR A 2 21.38 -47.36 16.17
CA TYR A 2 21.19 -46.03 16.79
C TYR A 2 19.81 -45.38 16.59
N PHE A 3 18.98 -45.94 15.69
CA PHE A 3 17.68 -45.35 15.31
C PHE A 3 16.67 -45.21 16.48
N PRO A 4 16.50 -46.22 17.37
CA PRO A 4 15.51 -46.11 18.46
C PRO A 4 15.90 -45.09 19.53
N GLN A 5 17.20 -44.88 19.76
CA GLN A 5 17.70 -43.89 20.72
C GLN A 5 17.55 -42.46 20.18
N ALA A 6 17.79 -42.25 18.89
CA ALA A 6 17.55 -40.96 18.24
C ALA A 6 16.06 -40.57 18.28
N CYS A 7 15.15 -41.48 17.91
CA CYS A 7 13.71 -41.23 17.99
C CYS A 7 13.24 -40.93 19.42
N ARG A 8 13.83 -41.59 20.43
CA ARG A 8 13.54 -41.30 21.85
C ARG A 8 14.05 -39.92 22.28
N TYR A 9 15.20 -39.48 21.75
CA TYR A 9 15.72 -38.12 21.97
C TYR A 9 14.83 -37.05 21.32
N PHE A 10 14.46 -37.25 20.05
CA PHE A 10 13.48 -36.39 19.33
C PHE A 10 12.18 -36.25 20.11
N ARG A 11 11.62 -37.38 20.58
CA ARG A 11 10.35 -37.38 21.34
C ARG A 11 10.44 -36.71 22.71
N LYS A 12 11.62 -36.72 23.36
CA LYS A 12 11.78 -36.27 24.75
C LYS A 12 12.23 -34.80 24.87
N LEU A 13 12.96 -34.29 23.87
CA LEU A 13 13.53 -32.94 23.92
C LEU A 13 12.94 -32.01 22.85
N LEU A 14 12.74 -32.50 21.63
CA LEU A 14 12.33 -31.65 20.52
C LEU A 14 10.82 -31.41 20.49
N ILE A 15 9.99 -32.45 20.70
CA ILE A 15 8.52 -32.32 20.67
C ILE A 15 8.00 -31.29 21.70
N PRO A 16 8.42 -31.30 22.98
CA PRO A 16 7.97 -30.28 23.93
C PRO A 16 8.41 -28.85 23.59
N GLN A 17 9.56 -28.69 22.94
CA GLN A 17 10.04 -27.39 22.47
C GLN A 17 9.19 -26.89 21.29
N MET A 18 8.90 -27.77 20.32
CA MET A 18 8.02 -27.46 19.19
C MET A 18 6.59 -27.12 19.65
N ASP A 19 6.04 -27.89 20.60
CA ASP A 19 4.71 -27.61 21.17
C ASP A 19 4.69 -26.25 21.89
N SER A 20 5.77 -25.89 22.58
CA SER A 20 5.92 -24.58 23.24
C SER A 20 6.03 -23.42 22.23
N GLU A 21 6.76 -23.61 21.13
CA GLU A 21 6.89 -22.60 20.07
C GLU A 21 5.57 -22.40 19.32
N GLN A 22 4.84 -23.47 19.01
CA GLN A 22 3.51 -23.39 18.39
C GLN A 22 2.49 -22.71 19.31
N GLN A 23 2.52 -23.00 20.62
CA GLN A 23 1.65 -22.32 21.59
C GLN A 23 2.00 -20.83 21.71
N HIS A 24 3.29 -20.48 21.71
CA HIS A 24 3.75 -19.10 21.74
C HIS A 24 3.31 -18.33 20.48
N LEU A 25 3.46 -18.93 19.31
CA LEU A 25 2.99 -18.36 18.04
C LEU A 25 1.48 -18.06 18.07
N ARG A 26 0.66 -19.00 18.56
CA ARG A 26 -0.80 -18.80 18.64
C ARG A 26 -1.19 -17.64 19.57
N ASP A 27 -0.52 -17.53 20.72
CA ASP A 27 -0.74 -16.40 21.65
C ASP A 27 -0.38 -15.06 21.00
N LEU A 28 0.75 -15.04 20.28
CA LEU A 28 1.22 -13.86 19.57
C LEU A 28 0.30 -13.46 18.41
N GLN A 29 -0.19 -14.43 17.64
CA GLN A 29 -1.20 -14.23 16.60
C GLN A 29 -2.49 -13.63 17.18
N GLY A 30 -2.96 -14.15 18.32
CA GLY A 30 -4.14 -13.62 19.00
C GLY A 30 -3.95 -12.16 19.44
N LYS A 31 -2.79 -11.83 20.00
CA LYS A 31 -2.43 -10.45 20.36
C LYS A 31 -2.33 -9.53 19.15
N ALA A 32 -1.72 -9.99 18.07
CA ALA A 32 -1.58 -9.23 16.83
C ALA A 32 -2.95 -8.91 16.23
N PHE A 33 -3.83 -9.91 16.17
CA PHE A 33 -5.21 -9.73 15.71
C PHE A 33 -5.99 -8.73 16.57
N ALA A 34 -5.88 -8.84 17.90
CA ALA A 34 -6.53 -7.89 18.82
C ALA A 34 -5.99 -6.46 18.66
N ALA A 35 -4.68 -6.30 18.43
CA ALA A 35 -4.07 -4.99 18.15
C ALA A 35 -4.62 -4.39 16.83
N ALA A 36 -4.70 -5.21 15.77
CA ALA A 36 -5.27 -4.79 14.49
C ALA A 36 -6.75 -4.40 14.61
N ASP A 37 -7.56 -5.19 15.32
CA ASP A 37 -9.00 -4.91 15.55
C ASP A 37 -9.22 -3.61 16.34
N SER A 38 -8.33 -3.33 17.31
CA SER A 38 -8.32 -2.07 18.06
C SER A 38 -7.68 -0.89 17.32
N ARG A 39 -7.32 -1.07 16.04
CA ARG A 39 -6.63 -0.08 15.17
C ARG A 39 -5.25 0.37 15.67
N ASP A 40 -4.62 -0.38 16.56
CA ASP A 40 -3.23 -0.20 16.95
C ASP A 40 -2.31 -0.91 15.93
N PHE A 41 -2.24 -0.35 14.72
CA PHE A 41 -1.57 -1.00 13.60
C PHE A 41 -0.05 -1.06 13.76
N GLU A 42 0.57 -0.10 14.45
CA GLU A 42 2.01 -0.14 14.77
C GLU A 42 2.31 -1.38 15.62
N ARG A 43 1.56 -1.55 16.71
CA ARG A 43 1.70 -2.73 17.57
C ARG A 43 1.37 -4.02 16.84
N ALA A 44 0.37 -4.01 15.96
CA ALA A 44 0.02 -5.18 15.15
C ALA A 44 1.20 -5.59 14.27
N VAL A 45 1.87 -4.64 13.60
CA VAL A 45 3.08 -4.90 12.79
C VAL A 45 4.18 -5.51 13.65
N ASP A 46 4.50 -4.92 14.80
CA ASP A 46 5.54 -5.44 15.70
C ASP A 46 5.27 -6.88 16.17
N LEU A 47 4.00 -7.22 16.41
CA LEU A 47 3.59 -8.57 16.81
C LEU A 47 3.62 -9.54 15.63
N TYR A 48 3.24 -9.12 14.43
CA TYR A 48 3.36 -9.95 13.22
C TYR A 48 4.83 -10.19 12.84
N ASP A 49 5.72 -9.21 13.06
CA ASP A 49 7.18 -9.37 12.90
C ASP A 49 7.72 -10.47 13.82
N GLN A 50 7.30 -10.44 15.08
CA GLN A 50 7.65 -11.50 16.04
C GLN A 50 7.08 -12.86 15.61
N CYS A 51 5.86 -12.92 15.05
CA CYS A 51 5.27 -14.16 14.54
C CYS A 51 6.10 -14.72 13.37
N LEU A 52 6.52 -13.86 12.44
CA LEU A 52 7.29 -14.24 11.26
C LEU A 52 8.75 -14.61 11.61
N ALA A 53 9.27 -14.12 12.73
CA ALA A 53 10.57 -14.53 13.26
C ALA A 53 10.57 -15.95 13.85
N ILE A 54 9.40 -16.47 14.26
CA ILE A 54 9.26 -17.86 14.69
C ILE A 54 9.35 -18.74 13.43
N ARG A 55 10.31 -19.66 13.43
CA ARG A 55 10.51 -20.56 12.30
C ARG A 55 9.33 -21.53 12.19
N LEU A 56 8.45 -21.28 11.23
CA LEU A 56 7.44 -22.23 10.81
C LEU A 56 8.09 -23.46 10.18
N GLU A 57 7.41 -24.61 10.27
CA GLU A 57 7.82 -25.81 9.52
C GLU A 57 7.87 -25.47 8.02
N GLU A 58 8.82 -26.04 7.27
CA GLU A 58 9.01 -25.72 5.84
C GLU A 58 7.74 -25.97 4.98
N GLU A 59 6.80 -26.73 5.51
CA GLU A 59 5.52 -27.09 4.89
C GLU A 59 4.37 -26.12 5.25
N ASP A 60 4.49 -25.27 6.28
CA ASP A 60 3.41 -24.37 6.72
C ASP A 60 3.40 -23.02 5.97
N LYS A 61 3.46 -23.11 4.65
CA LYS A 61 3.45 -21.95 3.75
C LYS A 61 2.14 -21.18 3.80
N LEU A 62 1.03 -21.86 4.10
CA LEU A 62 -0.28 -21.24 4.22
C LEU A 62 -0.33 -20.29 5.42
N SER A 63 0.12 -20.73 6.61
CA SER A 63 0.16 -19.85 7.78
C SER A 63 1.15 -18.70 7.60
N GLN A 64 2.28 -18.94 6.94
CA GLN A 64 3.22 -17.88 6.59
C GLN A 64 2.57 -16.82 5.68
N SER A 65 1.85 -17.25 4.64
CA SER A 65 1.11 -16.35 3.75
C SER A 65 0.03 -15.57 4.49
N THR A 66 -0.69 -16.21 5.43
CA THR A 66 -1.69 -15.54 6.28
C THR A 66 -1.05 -14.43 7.12
N LEU A 67 0.07 -14.71 7.80
CA LEU A 67 0.78 -13.72 8.62
C LEU A 67 1.26 -12.52 7.78
N LEU A 68 1.84 -12.78 6.61
CA LEU A 68 2.29 -11.75 5.69
C LEU A 68 1.13 -10.87 5.21
N ASN A 69 -0.01 -11.46 4.83
CA ASN A 69 -1.21 -10.71 4.44
C ASN A 69 -1.75 -9.82 5.57
N GLN A 70 -1.69 -10.28 6.81
CA GLN A 70 -2.15 -9.48 7.94
C GLN A 70 -1.20 -8.30 8.22
N ARG A 71 0.11 -8.54 8.17
CA ARG A 71 1.11 -7.46 8.28
C ARG A 71 1.00 -6.46 7.12
N ALA A 72 0.76 -6.95 5.90
CA ALA A 72 0.54 -6.11 4.72
C ALA A 72 -0.65 -5.17 4.90
N GLN A 73 -1.79 -5.68 5.40
CA GLN A 73 -2.97 -4.86 5.69
C GLN A 73 -2.70 -3.83 6.80
N ALA A 74 -1.98 -4.20 7.86
CA ALA A 74 -1.58 -3.24 8.90
C ALA A 74 -0.69 -2.13 8.33
N ASN A 75 0.27 -2.48 7.47
CA ASN A 75 1.12 -1.52 6.76
C ASN A 75 0.32 -0.62 5.80
N LEU A 76 -0.70 -1.13 5.10
CA LEU A 76 -1.60 -0.29 4.29
C LEU A 76 -2.34 0.74 5.14
N ASN A 77 -2.88 0.33 6.29
CA ASN A 77 -3.58 1.25 7.19
C ASN A 77 -2.65 2.34 7.75
N LEU A 78 -1.35 2.05 7.86
CA LEU A 78 -0.31 3.02 8.21
C LEU A 78 0.22 3.82 7.00
N SER A 79 -0.34 3.63 5.80
CA SER A 79 0.15 4.23 4.54
C SER A 79 1.60 3.88 4.20
N ARG A 80 2.12 2.76 4.73
CA ARG A 80 3.44 2.19 4.40
C ARG A 80 3.34 1.30 3.17
N PHE A 81 3.05 1.92 2.03
CA PHE A 81 2.63 1.21 0.82
C PHE A 81 3.67 0.25 0.24
N GLU A 82 4.96 0.61 0.26
CA GLU A 82 6.04 -0.25 -0.22
C GLU A 82 6.12 -1.56 0.60
N LEU A 83 6.11 -1.44 1.94
CA LEU A 83 6.14 -2.60 2.85
C LEU A 83 4.91 -3.48 2.67
N ALA A 84 3.73 -2.88 2.47
CA ALA A 84 2.52 -3.64 2.19
C ALA A 84 2.61 -4.44 0.88
N VAL A 85 3.17 -3.84 -0.17
CA VAL A 85 3.40 -4.52 -1.45
C VAL A 85 4.42 -5.66 -1.30
N ASP A 86 5.53 -5.42 -0.61
CA ASP A 86 6.56 -6.44 -0.39
C ASP A 86 5.99 -7.65 0.36
N ASP A 87 5.21 -7.40 1.42
CA ASP A 87 4.53 -8.45 2.18
C ASP A 87 3.51 -9.22 1.33
N SER A 88 2.71 -8.53 0.53
CA SER A 88 1.76 -9.16 -0.39
C SER A 88 2.46 -10.03 -1.44
N ILE A 89 3.59 -9.58 -2.01
CA ILE A 89 4.36 -10.36 -2.98
C ILE A 89 4.98 -11.58 -2.31
N ALA A 90 5.52 -11.44 -1.10
CA ALA A 90 6.02 -12.56 -0.31
C ALA A 90 4.90 -13.56 0.01
N ALA A 91 3.70 -13.09 0.37
CA ALA A 91 2.54 -13.92 0.65
C ALA A 91 2.09 -14.72 -0.58
N LEU A 92 2.16 -14.13 -1.78
CA LEU A 92 1.89 -14.81 -3.04
C LEU A 92 2.95 -15.88 -3.36
N ALA A 93 4.22 -15.60 -3.08
CA ALA A 93 5.33 -16.53 -3.33
C ALA A 93 5.28 -17.79 -2.43
N CYS A 94 4.64 -17.68 -1.26
CA CYS A 94 4.38 -18.83 -0.39
C CYS A 94 3.35 -19.81 -0.98
N LEU A 95 2.41 -19.33 -1.79
CA LEU A 95 1.23 -20.10 -2.20
C LEU A 95 1.38 -20.69 -3.59
N THR A 96 0.84 -21.89 -3.80
CA THR A 96 0.69 -22.51 -5.11
C THR A 96 -0.77 -22.58 -5.54
N GLU A 97 -1.03 -22.80 -6.83
CA GLU A 97 -2.40 -22.78 -7.40
C GLU A 97 -3.31 -23.91 -6.87
N HIS A 98 -2.78 -24.89 -6.12
CA HIS A 98 -3.49 -26.11 -5.73
C HIS A 98 -3.71 -26.29 -4.21
N ASP A 99 -3.40 -25.27 -3.39
CA ASP A 99 -3.40 -25.41 -1.92
C ASP A 99 -4.78 -25.19 -1.23
N GLY A 100 -5.88 -25.48 -1.94
CA GLY A 100 -7.25 -25.41 -1.40
C GLY A 100 -7.86 -24.00 -1.28
N GLU A 101 -9.08 -23.93 -0.75
CA GLU A 101 -9.89 -22.70 -0.70
C GLU A 101 -9.23 -21.57 0.11
N GLU A 102 -8.53 -21.90 1.20
CA GLU A 102 -7.86 -20.89 2.03
C GLU A 102 -6.68 -20.23 1.33
N SER A 103 -5.90 -21.01 0.56
CA SER A 103 -4.84 -20.46 -0.30
C SER A 103 -5.41 -19.52 -1.36
N ILE A 104 -6.51 -19.91 -2.02
CA ILE A 104 -7.17 -19.05 -3.02
C ILE A 104 -7.61 -17.72 -2.39
N ARG A 105 -8.22 -17.76 -1.19
CA ARG A 105 -8.59 -16.55 -0.43
C ARG A 105 -7.37 -15.69 -0.09
N ASN A 106 -6.28 -16.29 0.41
CA ASN A 106 -5.06 -15.57 0.74
C ASN A 106 -4.39 -14.96 -0.50
N ARG A 107 -4.37 -15.66 -1.64
CA ARG A 107 -3.87 -15.12 -2.91
C ARG A 107 -4.68 -13.91 -3.35
N ARG A 108 -6.01 -14.02 -3.32
CA ARG A 108 -6.90 -12.90 -3.68
C ARG A 108 -6.66 -11.68 -2.78
N LEU A 109 -6.57 -11.90 -1.47
CA LEU A 109 -6.27 -10.85 -0.50
C LEU A 109 -4.92 -10.20 -0.81
N ALA A 110 -3.87 -11.00 -1.03
CA ALA A 110 -2.54 -10.49 -1.36
C ALA A 110 -2.55 -9.63 -2.63
N PHE A 111 -3.25 -10.06 -3.69
CA PHE A 111 -3.41 -9.28 -4.92
C PHE A 111 -4.14 -7.95 -4.68
N LEU A 112 -5.23 -7.95 -3.91
CA LEU A 112 -5.96 -6.72 -3.60
C LEU A 112 -5.13 -5.75 -2.76
N THR A 113 -4.46 -6.25 -1.73
CA THR A 113 -3.58 -5.46 -0.85
C THR A 113 -2.39 -4.89 -1.63
N ALA A 114 -1.76 -5.66 -2.51
CA ALA A 114 -0.73 -5.14 -3.40
C ALA A 114 -1.29 -4.09 -4.37
N GLY A 115 -2.47 -4.32 -4.93
CA GLY A 115 -3.17 -3.36 -5.78
C GLY A 115 -3.42 -2.02 -5.09
N GLN A 116 -3.90 -2.06 -3.84
CA GLN A 116 -4.07 -0.88 -2.99
C GLN A 116 -2.73 -0.20 -2.67
N GLY A 117 -1.68 -0.96 -2.39
CA GLY A 117 -0.34 -0.42 -2.15
C GLY A 117 0.22 0.29 -3.38
N PHE A 118 0.15 -0.34 -4.57
CA PHE A 118 0.53 0.31 -5.82
C PHE A 118 -0.31 1.55 -6.13
N TYR A 119 -1.61 1.54 -5.79
CA TYR A 119 -2.48 2.70 -5.91
C TYR A 119 -2.00 3.85 -5.01
N GLY A 120 -1.69 3.57 -3.74
CA GLY A 120 -1.15 4.54 -2.80
C GLY A 120 0.18 5.15 -3.25
N MET A 121 1.03 4.35 -3.90
CA MET A 121 2.27 4.79 -4.56
C MET A 121 2.05 5.49 -5.91
N ARG A 122 0.79 5.70 -6.34
CA ARG A 122 0.43 6.31 -7.63
C ARG A 122 0.92 5.52 -8.85
N SER A 123 1.26 4.24 -8.68
CA SER A 123 1.62 3.34 -9.77
C SER A 123 0.35 2.68 -10.32
N PHE A 124 -0.51 3.48 -10.97
CA PHE A 124 -1.85 3.05 -11.35
C PHE A 124 -1.86 1.87 -12.34
N LYS A 125 -0.89 1.81 -13.24
CA LYS A 125 -0.75 0.69 -14.17
C LYS A 125 -0.53 -0.63 -13.43
N LYS A 126 0.43 -0.67 -12.49
CA LYS A 126 0.68 -1.86 -11.66
C LYS A 126 -0.52 -2.16 -10.78
N ALA A 127 -1.13 -1.15 -10.16
CA ALA A 127 -2.35 -1.33 -9.38
C ALA A 127 -3.45 -2.04 -10.20
N SER A 128 -3.65 -1.62 -11.45
CA SER A 128 -4.61 -2.26 -12.37
C SER A 128 -4.30 -3.74 -12.59
N GLU A 129 -3.04 -4.08 -12.87
CA GLU A 129 -2.62 -5.47 -13.11
C GLU A 129 -2.91 -6.38 -11.91
N TYR A 130 -2.61 -5.93 -10.69
CA TYR A 130 -2.84 -6.70 -9.46
C TYR A 130 -4.33 -6.82 -9.11
N VAL A 131 -5.10 -5.74 -9.23
CA VAL A 131 -6.55 -5.80 -8.96
C VAL A 131 -7.27 -6.65 -10.00
N GLN A 132 -6.86 -6.61 -11.27
CA GLN A 132 -7.38 -7.53 -12.30
C GLN A 132 -7.02 -8.98 -12.01
N ALA A 133 -5.84 -9.25 -11.46
CA ALA A 133 -5.46 -10.61 -11.04
C ALA A 133 -6.36 -11.11 -9.90
N ALA A 134 -6.72 -10.26 -8.93
CA ALA A 134 -7.69 -10.59 -7.90
C ALA A 134 -9.10 -10.83 -8.47
N GLU A 135 -9.55 -9.99 -9.40
CA GLU A 135 -10.85 -10.10 -10.07
C GLU A 135 -11.02 -11.43 -10.82
N LYS A 136 -9.94 -11.93 -11.43
CA LYS A 136 -9.92 -13.24 -12.11
C LYS A 136 -10.10 -14.41 -11.16
N ILE A 137 -9.73 -14.26 -9.89
CA ILE A 137 -9.94 -15.30 -8.87
C ILE A 137 -11.41 -15.29 -8.44
N GLU A 138 -11.88 -14.14 -7.99
CA GLU A 138 -13.28 -13.95 -7.59
C GLU A 138 -13.68 -12.49 -7.83
N PRO A 139 -14.63 -12.25 -8.74
CA PRO A 139 -15.11 -10.91 -9.03
C PRO A 139 -15.92 -10.38 -7.86
N THR A 140 -15.64 -9.16 -7.44
CA THR A 140 -16.39 -8.50 -6.37
C THR A 140 -16.70 -7.06 -6.71
N GLU A 141 -17.79 -6.52 -6.17
CA GLU A 141 -18.17 -5.12 -6.39
C GLU A 141 -17.06 -4.15 -5.97
N GLY A 142 -16.33 -4.48 -4.89
CA GLY A 142 -15.21 -3.68 -4.42
C GLY A 142 -14.03 -3.63 -5.39
N SER A 143 -13.65 -4.76 -5.99
CA SER A 143 -12.56 -4.83 -6.98
C SER A 143 -12.96 -4.17 -8.30
N ALA A 144 -14.21 -4.33 -8.74
CA ALA A 144 -14.73 -3.63 -9.91
C ALA A 144 -14.74 -2.10 -9.72
N GLY A 145 -15.19 -1.62 -8.54
CA GLY A 145 -15.15 -0.20 -8.18
C GLY A 145 -13.73 0.36 -8.17
N MET A 146 -12.79 -0.37 -7.57
CA MET A 146 -11.38 0.02 -7.55
C MET A 146 -10.77 0.09 -8.95
N LEU A 147 -11.09 -0.87 -9.83
CA LEU A 147 -10.66 -0.83 -11.23
C LEU A 147 -11.22 0.40 -11.96
N GLY A 148 -12.48 0.78 -11.70
CA GLY A 148 -13.06 2.00 -12.24
C GLY A 148 -12.31 3.25 -11.79
N CYS A 149 -11.98 3.37 -10.50
CA CYS A 149 -11.14 4.45 -9.98
C CYS A 149 -9.77 4.47 -10.66
N ILE A 150 -9.09 3.32 -10.74
CA ILE A 150 -7.78 3.18 -11.40
C ILE A 150 -7.84 3.60 -12.88
N GLN A 151 -8.90 3.24 -13.60
CA GLN A 151 -9.08 3.64 -15.00
C GLN A 151 -9.21 5.16 -15.14
N GLY A 152 -9.98 5.81 -14.24
CA GLY A 152 -10.06 7.26 -14.18
C GLY A 152 -8.68 7.89 -13.95
N ARG A 153 -7.92 7.38 -12.97
CA ARG A 153 -6.55 7.83 -12.69
C ARG A 153 -5.59 7.66 -13.88
N LEU A 154 -5.71 6.56 -14.61
CA LEU A 154 -4.90 6.34 -15.82
C LEU A 154 -5.26 7.33 -16.92
N ALA A 155 -6.54 7.61 -17.15
CA ALA A 155 -6.98 8.60 -18.15
C ALA A 155 -6.49 10.02 -17.78
N GLU A 156 -6.52 10.37 -16.50
CA GLU A 156 -5.92 11.61 -15.99
C GLU A 156 -4.41 11.65 -16.27
N GLU A 157 -3.66 10.61 -15.90
CA GLU A 157 -2.20 10.53 -16.07
C GLU A 157 -1.76 10.57 -17.55
N THR A 158 -2.48 9.88 -18.44
CA THR A 158 -2.07 9.73 -19.83
C THR A 158 -2.64 10.81 -20.75
N GLU A 159 -3.91 11.19 -20.54
CA GLU A 159 -4.64 12.09 -21.44
C GLU A 159 -4.87 13.47 -20.83
N GLY A 160 -4.73 13.62 -19.51
CA GLY A 160 -5.08 14.86 -18.82
C GLY A 160 -6.59 15.08 -18.78
N SER A 161 -7.37 14.00 -18.79
CA SER A 161 -8.83 14.03 -18.78
C SER A 161 -9.33 14.25 -17.35
N TYR A 162 -9.59 15.49 -16.99
CA TYR A 162 -10.11 15.87 -15.67
C TYR A 162 -11.51 16.47 -15.78
N ASP A 163 -12.35 16.12 -14.82
CA ASP A 163 -13.63 16.79 -14.59
C ASP A 163 -13.45 17.79 -13.43
N PHE A 164 -12.97 18.98 -13.76
CA PHE A 164 -12.67 20.02 -12.76
C PHE A 164 -13.92 20.48 -12.00
N GLU A 165 -15.10 20.41 -12.62
CA GLU A 165 -16.37 20.74 -11.95
C GLU A 165 -16.64 19.72 -10.84
N LYS A 166 -16.54 18.41 -11.13
CA LYS A 166 -16.68 17.37 -10.11
C LYS A 166 -15.60 17.45 -9.02
N MET A 167 -14.36 17.74 -9.38
CA MET A 167 -13.28 17.94 -8.41
C MET A 167 -13.63 19.06 -7.42
N LEU A 168 -14.21 20.15 -7.92
CA LEU A 168 -14.65 21.27 -7.08
C LEU A 168 -15.85 20.88 -6.21
N GLU A 169 -16.82 20.16 -6.77
CA GLU A 169 -17.97 19.65 -6.01
C GLU A 169 -17.54 18.72 -4.86
N GLU A 170 -16.57 17.84 -5.09
CA GLU A 170 -16.02 16.94 -4.07
C GLU A 170 -15.41 17.71 -2.90
N LEU A 171 -14.63 18.75 -3.20
CA LEU A 171 -14.05 19.64 -2.18
C LEU A 171 -15.12 20.38 -1.38
N ILE A 172 -16.19 20.85 -2.04
CA ILE A 172 -17.28 21.57 -1.38
C ILE A 172 -18.07 20.64 -0.46
N GLN A 173 -18.32 19.40 -0.89
CA GLN A 173 -19.09 18.41 -0.13
C GLN A 173 -18.31 17.85 1.06
N ASN A 174 -16.99 17.73 0.94
CA ASN A 174 -16.12 17.18 1.97
C ASN A 174 -15.11 18.21 2.47
N PRO A 175 -15.52 19.25 3.21
CA PRO A 175 -14.61 20.31 3.66
C PRO A 175 -13.49 19.84 4.61
N MET A 176 -13.65 18.65 5.20
CA MET A 176 -12.63 18.00 6.02
C MET A 176 -11.64 17.15 5.20
N ASN A 177 -12.03 16.71 3.99
CA ASN A 177 -11.12 16.01 3.08
C ASN A 177 -10.40 17.04 2.21
N ARG A 178 -9.12 17.25 2.52
CA ARG A 178 -8.30 18.29 1.90
C ARG A 178 -7.42 17.76 0.78
N GLU A 179 -7.43 16.44 0.58
CA GLU A 179 -6.68 15.77 -0.47
C GLU A 179 -7.64 15.21 -1.50
N LEU A 180 -7.63 15.84 -2.67
CA LEU A 180 -8.25 15.28 -3.86
C LEU A 180 -7.44 14.07 -4.33
N ASP A 181 -8.12 12.95 -4.46
CA ASP A 181 -7.52 11.76 -5.04
C ASP A 181 -7.61 11.90 -6.56
N HIS A 182 -6.58 12.43 -7.21
CA HIS A 182 -6.45 12.52 -8.68
C HIS A 182 -5.00 12.24 -9.08
N ALA A 183 -4.78 11.77 -10.31
CA ALA A 183 -3.45 11.55 -10.85
C ALA A 183 -2.84 12.84 -11.37
N SER A 184 -1.51 12.89 -11.46
CA SER A 184 -0.80 14.00 -12.08
C SER A 184 -0.64 13.78 -13.59
N PHE A 185 -0.75 14.85 -14.34
CA PHE A 185 -0.54 14.93 -15.78
C PHE A 185 0.63 15.87 -16.08
N ILE A 186 1.78 15.31 -16.45
CA ILE A 186 3.00 16.06 -16.78
C ILE A 186 3.56 15.76 -18.17
N SER A 187 2.90 14.91 -18.95
CA SER A 187 3.39 14.38 -20.23
C SER A 187 3.62 15.44 -21.32
N ASN A 188 2.90 16.56 -21.25
CA ASN A 188 3.08 17.70 -22.16
C ASN A 188 4.29 18.60 -21.78
N THR A 189 5.03 18.24 -20.73
CA THR A 189 6.18 19.01 -20.25
C THR A 189 7.39 18.12 -20.03
N ASN A 190 8.58 18.70 -20.16
CA ASN A 190 9.84 18.03 -19.87
C ASN A 190 10.77 18.95 -19.09
N ILE A 191 11.58 18.38 -18.20
CA ILE A 191 12.52 19.14 -17.41
C ILE A 191 13.88 19.12 -18.09
N GLY A 192 14.44 20.29 -18.38
CA GLY A 192 15.72 20.46 -19.07
C GLY A 192 16.65 21.44 -18.35
N ILE A 193 17.90 21.53 -18.79
CA ILE A 193 18.89 22.49 -18.28
C ILE A 193 19.07 23.59 -19.32
N THR A 194 19.01 24.84 -18.86
CA THR A 194 19.38 26.02 -19.64
C THR A 194 20.81 26.45 -19.32
N PRO A 195 21.56 27.01 -20.29
CA PRO A 195 22.91 27.50 -20.03
C PRO A 195 23.01 28.59 -18.96
N ASN A 196 21.98 29.44 -18.83
CA ASN A 196 22.04 30.67 -18.02
C ASN A 196 21.06 30.68 -16.82
N CYS A 197 20.06 29.80 -16.78
CA CYS A 197 18.98 29.86 -15.79
C CYS A 197 18.77 28.52 -15.05
N GLY A 198 19.71 27.56 -15.18
CA GLY A 198 19.62 26.27 -14.50
C GLY A 198 18.48 25.39 -15.04
N ARG A 199 17.83 24.63 -14.16
CA ARG A 199 16.80 23.64 -14.50
C ARG A 199 15.46 24.32 -14.76
N GLY A 200 14.87 24.11 -15.94
CA GLY A 200 13.60 24.70 -16.37
C GLY A 200 12.61 23.65 -16.88
N LEU A 201 11.34 24.03 -16.97
CA LEU A 201 10.26 23.22 -17.54
C LEU A 201 9.98 23.68 -18.98
N PHE A 202 9.92 22.74 -19.91
CA PHE A 202 9.77 22.98 -21.34
C PHE A 202 8.55 22.27 -21.88
N ALA A 203 7.89 22.88 -22.86
CA ALA A 203 6.81 22.25 -23.60
C ALA A 203 7.35 21.10 -24.47
N THR A 204 6.64 19.97 -24.52
CA THR A 204 6.95 18.87 -25.47
C THR A 204 6.16 18.97 -26.77
N LYS A 205 5.19 19.89 -26.83
CA LYS A 205 4.35 20.18 -27.99
C LYS A 205 3.96 21.66 -28.01
N ASP A 206 3.44 22.13 -29.14
CA ASP A 206 2.83 23.45 -29.24
C ASP A 206 1.47 23.48 -28.53
N PHE A 207 1.15 24.59 -27.87
CA PHE A 207 -0.11 24.78 -27.13
C PHE A 207 -0.97 25.87 -27.77
N HIS A 208 -2.28 25.63 -27.72
CA HIS A 208 -3.32 26.61 -28.04
C HIS A 208 -3.99 27.11 -26.75
N MET A 209 -4.71 28.22 -26.87
CA MET A 209 -5.49 28.75 -25.74
C MET A 209 -6.52 27.71 -25.28
N GLY A 210 -6.48 27.38 -23.99
CA GLY A 210 -7.36 26.38 -23.37
C GLY A 210 -6.75 24.99 -23.24
N ASP A 211 -5.59 24.72 -23.82
CA ASP A 211 -4.92 23.42 -23.66
C ASP A 211 -4.41 23.22 -22.23
N LEU A 212 -4.57 22.00 -21.70
CA LEU A 212 -3.96 21.62 -20.43
C LEU A 212 -2.44 21.44 -20.61
N VAL A 213 -1.68 22.33 -19.98
CA VAL A 213 -0.21 22.27 -19.97
C VAL A 213 0.28 21.19 -19.02
N LEU A 214 -0.17 21.24 -17.76
CA LEU A 214 0.12 20.24 -16.74
C LEU A 214 -0.98 20.29 -15.67
N CYS A 215 -1.16 19.18 -14.96
CA CYS A 215 -1.92 19.12 -13.72
C CYS A 215 -1.09 18.31 -12.72
N GLU A 216 -0.79 18.87 -11.55
CA GLU A 216 0.04 18.18 -10.56
C GLU A 216 -0.60 18.28 -9.19
N LYS A 217 -0.36 17.26 -8.36
CA LYS A 217 -0.82 17.30 -6.97
C LYS A 217 -0.05 18.40 -6.24
N ALA A 218 -0.77 19.19 -5.45
CA ALA A 218 -0.14 20.19 -4.61
C ALA A 218 0.83 19.51 -3.63
N PHE A 219 2.08 19.97 -3.63
CA PHE A 219 3.09 19.49 -2.67
C PHE A 219 2.74 19.86 -1.22
N ALA A 220 2.12 21.03 -1.04
CA ALA A 220 1.58 21.48 0.24
C ALA A 220 0.36 22.36 -0.02
N VAL A 221 -0.65 22.24 0.84
CA VAL A 221 -1.84 23.09 0.83
C VAL A 221 -1.97 23.74 2.20
N GLN A 222 -2.22 25.04 2.24
CA GLN A 222 -2.41 25.79 3.47
C GLN A 222 -3.75 26.53 3.43
N PHE A 223 -4.57 26.36 4.46
CA PHE A 223 -5.89 26.99 4.51
C PHE A 223 -5.90 28.23 5.42
N PRO A 224 -6.69 29.27 5.09
CA PRO A 224 -6.75 30.51 5.87
C PRO A 224 -7.05 30.32 7.36
N ALA A 225 -7.86 29.32 7.72
CA ALA A 225 -8.18 29.01 9.12
C ALA A 225 -6.96 28.53 9.93
N GLU A 226 -5.94 27.99 9.27
CA GLU A 226 -4.71 27.48 9.89
C GLU A 226 -3.64 28.56 10.03
N ILE A 227 -3.73 29.62 9.23
CA ILE A 227 -2.85 30.80 9.31
C ILE A 227 -3.23 31.66 10.52
N LEU A 228 -4.51 31.66 10.89
CA LEU A 228 -5.08 32.48 11.96
C LEU A 228 -5.05 31.81 13.34
N SER A 229 -4.66 30.53 13.43
CA SER A 229 -4.40 29.90 14.73
C SER A 229 -2.93 30.12 15.10
N ASP A 230 -2.68 30.73 16.27
CA ASP A 230 -1.34 30.98 16.84
C ASP A 230 -0.53 29.70 17.15
N GLN A 231 -0.94 28.54 16.64
CA GLN A 231 -0.34 27.24 16.94
C GLN A 231 0.92 26.94 16.13
N PHE A 232 1.24 27.71 15.07
CA PHE A 232 2.46 27.51 14.28
C PHE A 232 3.13 28.82 13.85
N PRO A 233 3.83 29.53 14.76
CA PRO A 233 4.43 30.83 14.46
C PRO A 233 5.63 30.79 13.47
N ASP A 234 6.10 29.62 13.02
CA ASP A 234 7.37 29.50 12.29
C ASP A 234 7.30 28.62 11.01
N LEU A 235 6.13 28.52 10.36
CA LEU A 235 6.01 27.81 9.07
C LEU A 235 6.38 28.68 7.86
N SER A 236 6.39 30.01 8.01
CA SER A 236 6.84 30.93 6.96
C SER A 236 8.31 30.72 6.59
N SER A 237 9.15 30.31 7.56
CA SER A 237 10.57 30.02 7.33
C SER A 237 10.80 28.70 6.56
N LYS A 238 9.96 27.67 6.80
CA LYS A 238 10.05 26.36 6.12
C LYS A 238 9.58 26.40 4.67
N VAL A 239 8.51 27.13 4.36
CA VAL A 239 8.07 27.32 2.96
C VAL A 239 9.12 28.11 2.16
N VAL A 240 9.77 29.10 2.78
CA VAL A 240 10.88 29.86 2.16
C VAL A 240 12.14 29.00 1.97
N GLN A 241 12.39 27.98 2.80
CA GLN A 241 13.51 27.05 2.60
C GLN A 241 13.27 26.04 1.48
N LEU A 242 12.02 25.66 1.19
CA LEU A 242 11.69 24.72 0.12
C LEU A 242 11.65 25.40 -1.28
N LEU A 243 11.61 26.72 -1.32
CA LEU A 243 11.59 27.53 -2.55
C LEU A 243 12.97 28.15 -2.90
N LYS A 244 14.04 27.74 -2.21
CA LYS A 244 15.44 28.10 -2.52
C LYS A 244 16.19 26.89 -3.04
#